data_AF-A0A0G1IS52-F1
#
_entry.id   AF-A0A0G1IS52-F1
#
_cell.length_a   1.000
_cell.length_b   1.000
_cell.length_c   1.000
_cell.angle_alpha   90.00
_cell.angle_beta   90.00
_cell.angle_gamma   90.00
#
_symmetry.space_group_name_H-M   'P 1'
#
loop_
_entity.id
_entity.type
_entity.pdbx_description
1 polymer ?
#
loop_
_entity_poly.entity_id
_entity_poly.type
_entity_poly.pdbx_seq_one_letter_code
_entity_poly.pdbx_strand_id
1 'polypeptide(L)'
;MTGISKELTAYYEARFELFSTKGWSDLIEDIDTRIAAISSIKGIKGIETLNMRQGELDALEWLKSLPEMSEQAYKQLQEEDSANL
;
A
#
# COMPACT_ATOMS: atom_id res chain seq x y z
N MET A 1 26.73 -16.69 1.60
CA MET A 1 26.30 -15.29 1.78
C MET A 1 24.80 -15.26 1.55
N THR A 2 24.02 -15.58 2.58
CA THR A 2 22.55 -15.52 2.55
C THR A 2 22.18 -14.86 3.86
N GLY A 3 22.14 -13.53 3.80
CA GLY A 3 21.89 -12.58 4.86
C GLY A 3 21.00 -11.49 4.24
N ILE A 4 19.96 -10.98 4.90
CA ILE A 4 19.25 -9.79 4.38
C ILE A 4 20.29 -8.69 4.11
N SER A 5 20.27 -8.13 2.90
CA SER A 5 21.23 -7.09 2.54
C SER A 5 20.96 -5.80 3.29
N LYS A 6 22.03 -5.05 3.59
CA LYS A 6 21.92 -3.71 4.19
C LYS A 6 21.07 -2.76 3.33
N GLU A 7 21.18 -2.88 2.01
CA GLU A 7 20.40 -2.10 1.06
C GLU A 7 18.90 -2.42 1.15
N LEU A 8 18.54 -3.70 1.26
CA LEU A 8 17.15 -4.12 1.40
C LEU A 8 16.57 -3.68 2.75
N THR A 9 17.36 -3.75 3.82
CA THR A 9 16.96 -3.22 5.14
C THR A 9 16.69 -1.72 5.06
N ALA A 10 17.62 -0.94 4.52
CA ALA A 10 17.46 0.51 4.37
C ALA A 10 16.24 0.89 3.50
N TYR A 11 15.95 0.09 2.46
CA TYR A 11 14.77 0.26 1.63
C TYR A 11 13.46 0.14 2.45
N TYR A 12 13.33 -0.88 3.30
CA TYR A 12 12.14 -1.05 4.14
C TYR A 12 12.06 -0.02 5.27
N GLU A 13 13.17 0.31 5.92
CA GLU A 13 13.23 1.36 6.94
C GLU A 13 12.75 2.71 6.40
N ALA A 14 13.22 3.10 5.20
CA ALA A 14 12.77 4.34 4.55
C ALA A 14 11.27 4.33 4.24
N ARG A 15 10.70 3.16 3.87
CA ARG A 15 9.26 3.02 3.66
C ARG A 15 8.48 3.16 4.97
N PHE A 16 8.94 2.53 6.05
CA PHE A 16 8.29 2.65 7.35
C PHE A 16 8.37 4.09 7.89
N GLU A 17 9.49 4.78 7.67
CA GLU A 17 9.61 6.20 7.98
C GLU A 17 8.55 7.01 7.22
N LEU A 18 8.44 6.81 5.90
CA LEU A 18 7.40 7.44 5.08
C LEU A 18 6.00 7.23 5.66
N PHE A 19 5.64 5.99 5.98
CA PHE A 19 4.31 5.64 6.50
C PHE A 19 4.03 6.23 7.89
N SER A 20 5.08 6.53 8.66
CA SER A 20 4.97 7.17 9.98
C SER A 20 4.82 8.70 9.89
N THR A 21 5.03 9.30 8.72
CA THR A 21 4.94 10.76 8.58
C THR A 21 3.49 11.24 8.67
N LYS A 22 3.29 12.46 9.20
CA LYS A 22 1.98 13.11 9.20
C LYS A 22 1.42 13.25 7.77
N GLY A 23 2.26 13.56 6.78
CA GLY A 23 1.84 13.70 5.40
C GLY A 23 1.26 12.42 4.80
N TRP A 24 1.78 11.25 5.19
CA TRP A 24 1.17 9.98 4.81
C TRP A 24 -0.21 9.78 5.44
N SER A 25 -0.36 10.10 6.73
CA SER A 25 -1.68 10.03 7.39
C SER A 25 -2.70 10.94 6.72
N ASP A 26 -2.33 12.19 6.43
CA ASP A 26 -3.18 13.16 5.75
C ASP A 26 -3.59 12.64 4.35
N LEU A 27 -2.65 12.03 3.61
CA LEU A 27 -2.93 11.42 2.32
C LEU A 27 -3.93 10.25 2.41
N ILE A 28 -3.85 9.42 3.46
CA ILE A 28 -4.80 8.31 3.65
C ILE A 28 -6.21 8.84 3.92
N GLU A 29 -6.35 9.93 4.69
CA GLU A 29 -7.65 10.59 4.91
C GLU A 29 -8.26 11.14 3.61
N ASP A 30 -7.43 11.73 2.74
CA ASP A 30 -7.85 12.20 1.42
C ASP A 30 -8.28 11.02 0.51
N ILE A 31 -7.55 9.92 0.55
CA ILE A 31 -7.88 8.69 -0.19
C ILE A 31 -9.21 8.11 0.30
N ASP A 32 -9.45 8.06 1.61
CA ASP A 32 -10.71 7.59 2.18
C ASP A 32 -11.89 8.45 1.74
N THR A 33 -11.69 9.76 1.72
CA THR A 33 -12.67 10.71 1.19
C THR A 33 -12.95 10.44 -0.29
N ARG A 34 -11.91 10.16 -1.10
CA ARG A 34 -12.08 9.84 -2.52
C ARG A 34 -12.81 8.52 -2.74
N ILE A 35 -12.44 7.45 -2.02
CA ILE A 35 -13.11 6.15 -2.08
C ILE A 35 -14.60 6.30 -1.74
N ALA A 36 -14.94 7.04 -0.68
CA ALA A 36 -16.32 7.29 -0.30
C ALA A 36 -17.12 7.99 -1.42
N ALA A 37 -16.48 8.89 -2.18
CA ALA A 37 -17.11 9.61 -3.28
C ALA A 37 -17.37 8.74 -4.52
N ILE A 38 -16.54 7.73 -4.79
CA ILE A 38 -16.57 6.95 -6.05
C ILE A 38 -17.05 5.50 -5.91
N SER A 39 -17.17 4.98 -4.67
CA SER A 39 -17.60 3.60 -4.39
C SER A 39 -19.05 3.30 -4.77
N SER A 40 -19.89 4.31 -4.99
CA SER A 40 -21.28 4.11 -5.41
C SER A 40 -21.41 3.92 -6.92
N ILE A 41 -22.14 2.88 -7.33
CA ILE A 41 -22.55 2.68 -8.72
C ILE A 41 -23.79 3.49 -9.12
N LYS A 42 -24.44 4.17 -8.18
CA LYS A 42 -25.66 4.91 -8.43
C LYS A 42 -25.39 6.05 -9.41
N GLY A 43 -26.18 6.12 -10.48
CA GLY A 43 -26.07 7.17 -11.50
C GLY A 43 -24.97 6.94 -12.53
N ILE A 44 -24.25 5.81 -12.49
CA ILE A 44 -23.35 5.41 -13.58
C ILE A 44 -24.21 4.99 -14.77
N LYS A 45 -23.96 5.60 -15.93
CA LYS A 45 -24.76 5.42 -17.15
C LYS A 45 -24.12 4.52 -18.21
N GLY A 46 -22.91 4.00 -17.96
CA GLY A 46 -22.18 3.22 -18.94
C GLY A 46 -21.02 2.41 -18.36
N ILE A 47 -20.67 1.35 -19.07
CA ILE A 47 -19.62 0.40 -18.68
C ILE A 47 -18.22 1.05 -18.65
N GLU A 48 -17.95 1.99 -19.55
CA GLU A 48 -16.67 2.71 -19.58
C GLU A 48 -16.45 3.50 -18.27
N THR A 49 -17.45 4.24 -17.83
CA THR A 49 -17.40 4.98 -16.55
C THR A 49 -17.32 4.04 -15.35
N LEU A 50 -17.98 2.88 -15.40
CA LEU A 50 -17.88 1.87 -14.35
C LEU A 50 -16.44 1.34 -14.24
N ASN A 51 -15.85 0.91 -15.36
CA ASN A 51 -14.50 0.35 -15.39
C ASN A 51 -13.45 1.39 -14.96
N MET A 52 -13.61 2.65 -15.35
CA MET A 52 -12.74 3.73 -14.90
C MET A 52 -12.78 3.89 -13.37
N ARG A 53 -13.96 3.86 -12.75
CA ARG A 53 -14.10 3.94 -11.29
C ARG A 53 -13.54 2.70 -10.58
N GLN A 54 -13.71 1.53 -11.18
CA GLN A 54 -13.11 0.29 -10.65
C GLN A 54 -11.59 0.40 -10.63
N GLY A 55 -10.96 0.78 -11.74
CA GLY A 55 -9.50 0.94 -11.79
C GLY A 55 -8.99 2.00 -10.82
N GLU A 56 -9.76 3.08 -10.60
CA GLU A 56 -9.42 4.09 -9.60
C GLU A 56 -9.51 3.52 -8.17
N LEU A 57 -10.59 2.81 -7.84
CA LEU A 57 -10.74 2.14 -6.53
C LEU A 57 -9.61 1.14 -6.28
N ASP A 58 -9.31 0.29 -7.25
CA ASP A 58 -8.25 -0.72 -7.14
C ASP A 58 -6.88 -0.06 -6.84
N ALA A 59 -6.55 1.04 -7.51
CA ALA A 59 -5.31 1.77 -7.30
C ALA A 59 -5.24 2.42 -5.90
N LEU A 60 -6.35 3.00 -5.43
CA LEU A 60 -6.43 3.63 -4.11
C LEU A 60 -6.36 2.59 -2.99
N GLU A 61 -7.06 1.47 -3.13
CA GLU A 61 -7.01 0.36 -2.16
C GLU A 61 -5.61 -0.26 -2.10
N TRP A 62 -4.95 -0.46 -3.25
CA TRP A 62 -3.56 -0.91 -3.30
C TRP A 62 -2.60 0.09 -2.62
N LEU A 63 -2.79 1.39 -2.82
CA LEU A 63 -1.96 2.41 -2.18
C LEU A 63 -2.12 2.37 -0.65
N LYS A 64 -3.34 2.18 -0.16
CA LYS A 64 -3.63 2.03 1.28
C LYS A 64 -3.02 0.77 1.89
N SER A 65 -2.88 -0.31 1.13
CA SER A 65 -2.34 -1.58 1.63
C SER A 65 -0.80 -1.62 1.69
N LEU A 66 -0.12 -0.63 1.11
CA LEU A 66 1.36 -0.60 1.09
C LEU A 66 2.04 -0.76 2.45
N PRO A 67 1.57 -0.18 3.57
CA PRO A 67 2.19 -0.37 4.88
C PRO A 67 2.16 -1.83 5.32
N GLU A 68 0.98 -2.44 5.30
CA GLU A 68 0.77 -3.84 5.69
C GLU A 68 1.57 -4.80 4.79
N MET A 69 1.50 -4.60 3.46
CA MET A 69 2.28 -5.40 2.52
C MET A 69 3.79 -5.29 2.76
N SER A 70 4.27 -4.10 3.11
CA SER A 70 5.69 -3.87 3.41
C SER A 70 6.11 -4.55 4.70
N GLU A 71 5.28 -4.48 5.75
CA GLU A 71 5.54 -5.13 7.03
C GLU A 71 5.58 -6.66 6.89
N GLN A 72 4.59 -7.23 6.20
CA GLN A 72 4.52 -8.68 5.97
C GLN A 72 5.73 -9.17 5.16
N ALA A 73 6.07 -8.48 4.06
CA ALA A 73 7.21 -8.85 3.24
C ALA A 73 8.52 -8.75 4.03
N TYR A 74 8.71 -7.69 4.80
CA TYR A 74 9.93 -7.52 5.59
C TYR A 74 10.05 -8.56 6.71
N LYS A 75 8.94 -8.89 7.38
CA LYS A 75 8.89 -9.94 8.40
C LYS A 75 9.24 -11.31 7.82
N GLN A 76 8.69 -11.67 6.66
CA GLN A 76 9.02 -12.92 5.97
C GLN A 76 10.51 -13.01 5.65
N LEU A 77 11.10 -11.92 5.13
CA LEU A 77 12.54 -11.86 4.87
C LEU A 77 13.37 -12.09 6.14
N GLN A 78 12.96 -11.52 7.28
CA GLN A 78 13.65 -11.70 8.57
C GLN A 78 13.53 -13.13 9.09
N GLU A 79 12.36 -13.74 8.93
CA GLU A 79 12.13 -15.14 9.31
C GLU A 79 12.98 -16.09 8.46
N GLU A 80 13.01 -15.90 7.14
CA GLU A 80 13.85 -16.67 6.23
C GLU A 80 15.35 -16.52 6.56
N ASP A 81 15.80 -15.31 6.87
CA ASP A 81 17.20 -15.04 7.24
C ASP A 81 17.59 -15.76 8.53
N SER A 82 16.70 -15.71 9.53
CA SER A 82 16.90 -16.34 10.84
C SER A 82 16.87 -17.87 10.75
N ALA A 83 16.08 -18.45 9.84
CA ALA A 83 16.01 -19.89 9.62
C ALA A 83 17.21 -20.47 8.84
N ASN A 84 17.99 -19.61 8.18
CA ASN A 84 19.17 -19.99 7.40
C ASN A 84 20.49 -19.85 8.17
N LEU A 85 20.44 -19.48 9.47
CA LEU A 85 21.55 -19.40 10.43
C LEU A 85 21.57 -20.61 11.37
#